data_AF-A0A926JQ31-F1
#
_entry.id   AF-A0A926JQ31-F1
#
_cell.length_a   1.000
_cell.length_b   1.000
_cell.length_c   1.000
_cell.angle_alpha   90.00
_cell.angle_beta   90.00
_cell.angle_gamma   90.00
#
_symmetry.space_group_name_H-M   'P 1'
#
loop_
_entity.id
_entity.type
_entity.pdbx_description
1 polymer ?
#
loop_
_entity_poly.entity_id
_entity_poly.type
_entity_poly.pdbx_seq_one_letter_code
_entity_poly.pdbx_strand_id
1 'polypeptide(L)'
;MNIKKLKIQPNNGLDSFKIDILKSLNLYDRKKNCLLDFDLRLENYFNRHQNLKVVIDIDEKKLSKNIFKKKFWNLSEYKREIPKGYPFGSSNMETQAHYDPIVCNEKYYKDVERIKSETKEELNFLIINFEKLNMTDHLEIKIHE
;
A
#
# COMPACT_ATOMS: atom_id res chain seq x y z
N MET A 1 -17.48 -24.07 -5.15
CA MET A 1 -16.94 -22.94 -4.35
C MET A 1 -16.70 -21.76 -5.29
N ASN A 2 -17.30 -20.60 -5.02
CA ASN A 2 -17.18 -19.40 -5.84
C ASN A 2 -15.95 -18.59 -5.40
N ILE A 3 -15.04 -18.27 -6.32
CA ILE A 3 -13.82 -17.52 -6.02
C ILE A 3 -13.96 -16.08 -6.51
N LYS A 4 -13.86 -15.11 -5.61
CA LYS A 4 -13.83 -13.68 -5.92
C LYS A 4 -12.40 -13.15 -5.73
N LYS A 5 -11.76 -12.75 -6.83
CA LYS A 5 -10.44 -12.12 -6.80
C LYS A 5 -10.57 -10.61 -6.59
N LEU A 6 -9.89 -10.05 -5.59
CA LEU A 6 -9.85 -8.61 -5.34
C LEU A 6 -8.50 -8.03 -5.77
N LYS A 7 -8.54 -6.97 -6.56
CA LYS A 7 -7.35 -6.24 -7.04
C LYS A 7 -7.03 -5.07 -6.08
N ILE A 8 -6.68 -5.40 -4.84
CA ILE A 8 -6.37 -4.42 -3.79
C ILE A 8 -4.88 -4.50 -3.47
N GLN A 9 -4.25 -3.38 -3.15
CA GLN A 9 -2.83 -3.32 -2.76
C GLN A 9 -2.67 -2.50 -1.47
N PRO A 10 -1.88 -2.98 -0.49
CA PRO A 10 -1.72 -2.35 0.82
C PRO A 10 -0.76 -1.15 0.80
N ASN A 11 -0.80 -0.32 -0.24
CA ASN A 11 0.15 0.77 -0.47
C ASN A 11 0.12 1.87 0.61
N ASN A 12 -0.97 1.93 1.39
CA ASN A 12 -1.22 2.95 2.41
C ASN A 12 -1.30 2.36 3.82
N GLY A 13 -0.64 1.22 4.04
CA GLY A 13 -0.62 0.53 5.33
C GLY A 13 -1.83 -0.37 5.55
N LEU A 14 -1.84 -1.03 6.71
CA LEU A 14 -2.80 -2.08 7.05
C LEU A 14 -4.24 -1.58 7.17
N ASP A 15 -4.47 -0.43 7.81
CA ASP A 15 -5.83 0.10 8.03
C ASP A 15 -6.50 0.47 6.72
N SER A 16 -5.77 1.15 5.82
CA SER A 16 -6.25 1.46 4.48
C SER A 16 -6.60 0.18 3.72
N PHE A 17 -5.75 -0.84 3.83
CA PHE A 17 -5.98 -2.15 3.21
C PHE A 17 -7.24 -2.84 3.73
N LYS A 18 -7.45 -2.86 5.05
CA LYS A 18 -8.68 -3.38 5.69
C LYS A 18 -9.92 -2.64 5.18
N ILE A 19 -9.86 -1.31 5.10
CA ILE A 19 -10.96 -0.50 4.56
C ILE A 19 -11.24 -0.85 3.10
N ASP A 20 -10.21 -1.02 2.28
CA ASP A 20 -10.37 -1.33 0.86
C ASP A 20 -10.96 -2.73 0.64
N ILE A 21 -10.65 -3.69 1.52
CA ILE A 21 -11.34 -5.00 1.55
C ILE A 21 -12.83 -4.79 1.83
N LEU A 22 -13.17 -4.06 2.90
CA LEU A 22 -14.57 -3.81 3.25
C LEU A 22 -15.32 -3.08 2.12
N LYS A 23 -14.72 -2.09 1.48
CA LYS A 23 -15.31 -1.40 0.32
C LYS A 23 -15.55 -2.36 -0.84
N SER A 24 -14.58 -3.22 -1.15
CA SER A 24 -14.68 -4.17 -2.27
C SER A 24 -15.72 -5.29 -2.04
N LEU A 25 -16.06 -5.53 -0.77
CA LEU A 25 -17.12 -6.45 -0.35
C LEU A 25 -18.46 -5.74 -0.06
N ASN A 26 -18.55 -4.42 -0.28
CA ASN A 26 -19.72 -3.59 0.05
C ASN A 26 -20.12 -3.63 1.54
N LEU A 27 -19.14 -3.76 2.42
CA LEU A 27 -19.30 -3.81 3.89
C LEU A 27 -18.92 -2.50 4.59
N TYR A 28 -18.44 -1.51 3.83
CA TYR A 28 -18.00 -0.23 4.35
C TYR A 28 -19.18 0.73 4.57
N ASP A 29 -19.28 1.26 5.79
CA ASP A 29 -20.28 2.27 6.18
C ASP A 29 -19.57 3.52 6.70
N ARG A 30 -19.77 4.64 6.00
CA ARG A 30 -19.17 5.94 6.36
C ARG A 30 -19.62 6.47 7.72
N LYS A 31 -20.76 6.02 8.24
CA LYS A 31 -21.33 6.48 9.51
C LYS A 31 -20.81 5.69 10.72
N LYS A 32 -20.04 4.61 10.50
CA LYS A 32 -19.58 3.71 11.55
C LYS A 32 -18.06 3.56 11.52
N ASN A 33 -17.48 3.24 12.67
CA ASN A 33 -16.07 2.89 12.75
C ASN A 33 -15.83 1.46 12.21
N CYS A 34 -15.68 1.36 10.89
CA CYS A 34 -15.51 0.07 10.21
C CYS A 34 -14.19 -0.64 10.51
N LEU A 35 -13.19 0.06 11.05
CA LEU A 35 -11.91 -0.54 11.43
C LEU A 35 -12.02 -1.34 12.73
N LEU A 36 -12.74 -0.78 13.72
CA LEU A 36 -12.98 -1.48 14.99
C LEU A 36 -13.84 -2.74 14.80
N ASP A 37 -14.84 -2.66 13.91
CA ASP A 37 -15.74 -3.78 13.63
C ASP A 37 -15.24 -4.72 12.51
N PHE A 38 -13.99 -4.59 12.07
CA PHE A 38 -13.52 -5.21 10.83
C PHE A 38 -13.71 -6.74 10.83
N ASP A 39 -13.23 -7.41 11.88
CA ASP A 39 -13.27 -8.88 11.98
C ASP A 39 -14.72 -9.37 12.03
N LEU A 40 -15.55 -8.75 12.87
CA LEU A 40 -16.97 -9.06 13.00
C LEU A 40 -17.74 -8.88 11.68
N ARG A 41 -17.42 -7.85 10.90
CA ARG A 41 -18.06 -7.60 9.59
C ARG A 41 -17.70 -8.66 8.56
N LEU A 42 -16.42 -9.05 8.51
CA LEU A 42 -15.95 -10.10 7.62
C LEU A 42 -16.54 -11.45 7.99
N GLU A 43 -16.52 -11.80 9.28
CA GLU A 43 -17.08 -13.06 9.78
C GLU A 43 -18.57 -13.16 9.42
N ASN A 44 -19.36 -12.12 9.72
CA ASN A 44 -20.77 -12.08 9.36
C ASN A 44 -21.03 -12.20 7.85
N TYR A 45 -20.16 -11.62 7.03
CA TYR A 45 -20.25 -11.71 5.58
C TYR A 45 -19.99 -13.14 5.08
N PHE A 46 -18.93 -13.78 5.56
CA PHE A 46 -18.59 -15.15 5.17
C PHE A 46 -19.58 -16.17 5.72
N ASN A 47 -20.13 -15.96 6.92
CA ASN A 47 -21.21 -16.79 7.48
C ASN A 47 -22.46 -16.78 6.58
N ARG A 48 -22.78 -15.67 5.92
CA ARG A 48 -23.89 -15.58 4.95
C ARG A 48 -23.53 -16.13 3.57
N HIS A 49 -22.25 -16.29 3.29
CA HIS A 49 -21.71 -16.67 1.99
C HIS A 49 -20.70 -17.81 2.11
N GLN A 50 -21.08 -18.91 2.78
CA GLN A 50 -20.20 -20.04 3.08
C GLN A 50 -19.51 -20.65 1.84
N ASN A 51 -20.12 -20.53 0.66
CA ASN A 51 -19.54 -21.05 -0.58
C ASN A 51 -18.60 -20.06 -1.29
N LEU A 52 -18.40 -18.86 -0.75
CA LEU A 52 -17.53 -17.82 -1.31
C LEU A 52 -16.12 -17.93 -0.72
N LYS A 53 -15.11 -17.84 -1.57
CA LYS A 53 -13.72 -17.63 -1.20
C LYS A 53 -13.22 -16.34 -1.83
N VAL A 54 -12.63 -15.47 -1.04
CA VAL A 54 -12.02 -14.21 -1.47
C VAL A 54 -10.52 -14.42 -1.59
N VAL A 55 -9.93 -14.06 -2.73
CA VAL A 55 -8.49 -14.16 -2.97
C VAL A 55 -7.92 -12.78 -3.28
N ILE A 56 -6.83 -12.42 -2.61
CA ILE A 56 -6.11 -11.16 -2.82
C ILE A 56 -4.66 -11.50 -3.19
N ASP A 57 -4.21 -11.05 -4.35
CA ASP A 57 -2.83 -11.26 -4.80
C ASP A 57 -1.99 -10.00 -4.54
N ILE A 58 -0.90 -10.14 -3.77
CA ILE A 58 0.04 -9.09 -3.41
C ILE A 58 1.39 -9.41 -4.06
N ASP A 59 1.95 -8.41 -4.75
CA ASP A 59 3.30 -8.46 -5.32
C ASP A 59 4.25 -7.79 -4.32
N GLU A 60 5.13 -8.58 -3.72
CA GLU A 60 6.02 -8.14 -2.66
C GLU A 60 7.03 -7.10 -3.17
N LYS A 61 7.64 -7.34 -4.32
CA LYS A 61 8.62 -6.40 -4.92
C LYS A 61 7.97 -5.06 -5.21
N LYS A 62 6.75 -5.07 -5.74
CA LYS A 62 5.99 -3.85 -6.03
C LYS A 62 5.58 -3.13 -4.75
N LEU A 63 5.13 -3.85 -3.74
CA LEU A 63 4.77 -3.28 -2.44
C LEU A 63 5.98 -2.64 -1.76
N SER A 64 7.10 -3.36 -1.66
CA SER A 64 8.37 -2.87 -1.12
C SER A 64 8.83 -1.58 -1.83
N LYS A 65 8.81 -1.58 -3.17
CA LYS A 65 9.16 -0.41 -3.98
C LYS A 65 8.23 0.78 -3.71
N ASN A 66 6.93 0.54 -3.53
CA ASN A 66 5.96 1.59 -3.26
C ASN A 66 6.16 2.20 -1.86
N ILE A 67 6.37 1.36 -0.83
CA ILE A 67 6.66 1.81 0.54
C ILE A 67 7.93 2.66 0.54
N PHE A 68 9.01 2.15 -0.06
CA PHE A 68 10.27 2.88 -0.17
C PHE A 68 10.08 4.24 -0.82
N LYS A 69 9.46 4.28 -2.01
CA LYS A 69 9.24 5.53 -2.75
C LYS A 69 8.42 6.52 -1.94
N LYS A 70 7.35 6.06 -1.29
CA LYS A 70 6.48 6.90 -0.48
C LYS A 70 7.21 7.49 0.72
N LYS A 71 8.12 6.75 1.36
CA LYS A 71 8.94 7.28 2.45
C LYS A 71 10.01 8.23 1.93
N PHE A 72 10.83 7.77 0.98
CA PHE A 72 12.01 8.48 0.52
C PHE A 72 11.69 9.81 -0.15
N TRP A 73 10.73 9.83 -1.09
CA TRP A 73 10.39 11.05 -1.83
C TRP A 73 9.55 12.05 -1.03
N ASN A 74 9.07 11.68 0.16
CA ASN A 74 8.41 12.59 1.09
C ASN A 74 9.36 13.19 2.14
N LEU A 75 10.64 12.77 2.17
CA LEU A 75 11.65 13.45 2.98
C LEU A 75 11.82 14.89 2.48
N SER A 76 11.87 15.86 3.40
CA SER A 76 11.97 17.29 3.09
C SER A 76 13.06 17.63 2.08
N GLU A 77 14.20 16.94 2.18
CA GLU A 77 15.39 17.17 1.36
C GLU A 77 15.26 16.64 -0.08
N TYR A 78 14.37 15.68 -0.32
CA TYR A 78 14.21 15.02 -1.64
C TYR A 78 12.83 15.26 -2.24
N LYS A 79 11.90 15.84 -1.46
CA LYS A 79 10.57 16.21 -1.92
C LYS A 79 10.68 17.37 -2.90
N ARG A 80 10.29 17.11 -4.14
CA ARG A 80 10.30 18.11 -5.21
C ARG A 80 8.90 18.67 -5.41
N GLU A 81 8.73 19.95 -5.11
CA GLU A 81 7.52 20.69 -5.46
C GLU A 81 7.66 21.29 -6.87
N ILE A 82 6.54 21.50 -7.56
CA ILE A 82 6.55 22.08 -8.91
C ILE A 82 7.13 23.51 -8.81
N PRO A 83 8.25 23.81 -9.50
CA PRO A 83 8.86 25.13 -9.44
C PRO A 83 7.91 26.21 -9.94
N LYS A 84 8.07 27.45 -9.43
CA LYS A 84 7.31 28.59 -9.93
C LYS A 84 7.65 28.84 -11.40
N GLY A 85 6.64 28.92 -12.27
CA GLY A 85 6.82 29.11 -13.72
C GLY A 85 7.09 27.82 -14.49
N TYR A 86 6.81 26.65 -13.90
CA TYR A 86 6.93 25.35 -14.56
C TYR A 86 6.10 25.28 -15.86
N PRO A 87 6.68 24.90 -17.01
CA PRO A 87 5.97 24.89 -18.28
C PRO A 87 5.09 23.63 -18.38
N PHE A 88 3.78 23.81 -18.19
CA PHE A 88 2.80 22.74 -18.40
C PHE A 88 2.62 22.51 -19.91
N GLY A 89 2.90 21.27 -20.37
CA GLY A 89 2.78 20.89 -21.80
C GLY A 89 4.11 20.78 -22.56
N SER A 90 5.23 21.13 -21.92
CA SER A 90 6.58 20.89 -22.45
C SER A 90 7.00 19.43 -22.35
N SER A 91 8.04 19.05 -23.09
CA SER A 91 8.60 17.70 -23.04
C SER A 91 9.25 17.42 -21.68
N ASN A 92 9.32 16.13 -21.30
CA ASN A 92 9.95 15.71 -20.02
C ASN A 92 11.40 16.19 -19.88
N MET A 93 12.13 16.36 -20.99
CA MET A 93 13.52 16.80 -20.97
C MET A 93 13.64 18.29 -20.64
N GLU A 94 12.75 19.11 -21.19
CA GLU A 94 12.66 20.54 -20.89
C GLU A 94 12.23 20.77 -19.45
N THR A 95 11.21 20.05 -18.99
CA THR A 95 10.69 20.20 -17.63
C THR A 95 11.66 19.75 -16.54
N GLN A 96 12.53 18.76 -16.83
CA GLN A 96 13.55 18.30 -15.89
C GLN A 96 14.58 19.40 -15.55
N ALA A 97 14.88 20.31 -16.49
CA ALA A 97 15.83 21.41 -16.28
C ALA A 97 15.35 22.45 -15.24
N HIS A 98 14.04 22.46 -14.93
CA HIS A 98 13.47 23.38 -13.95
C HIS A 98 13.57 22.88 -12.51
N TYR A 99 13.89 21.61 -12.29
CA TYR A 99 14.06 21.05 -10.96
C TYR A 99 15.52 21.10 -10.52
N ASP A 100 15.76 21.53 -9.28
CA ASP A 100 17.08 21.44 -8.68
C ASP A 100 17.56 19.98 -8.63
N PRO A 101 18.81 19.69 -9.03
CA PRO A 101 19.35 18.34 -8.99
C PRO A 101 19.37 17.82 -7.56
N ILE A 102 19.01 16.54 -7.36
CA ILE A 102 19.19 15.88 -6.08
C ILE A 102 20.68 15.62 -5.89
N VAL A 103 21.24 16.14 -4.80
CA VAL A 103 22.66 15.98 -4.48
C VAL A 103 22.87 14.62 -3.81
N CYS A 104 23.51 13.70 -4.52
CA CYS A 104 23.85 12.36 -4.02
C CYS A 104 25.14 12.38 -3.16
N ASN A 105 25.10 13.07 -2.02
CA ASN A 105 26.21 13.12 -1.05
C ASN A 105 26.15 11.96 -0.04
N GLU A 106 27.07 11.95 0.93
CA GLU A 106 27.10 10.91 1.98
C GLU A 106 25.76 10.80 2.74
N LYS A 107 25.09 11.94 3.01
CA LYS A 107 23.78 11.96 3.67
C LYS A 107 22.71 11.26 2.82
N TYR A 108 22.70 11.49 1.51
CA TYR A 108 21.81 10.79 0.59
C TYR A 108 21.93 9.26 0.69
N TYR A 109 23.16 8.74 0.67
CA TYR A 109 23.37 7.29 0.77
C TYR A 109 22.95 6.75 2.14
N LYS A 110 23.24 7.47 3.24
CA LYS A 110 22.75 7.12 4.58
C LYS A 110 21.22 7.11 4.67
N ASP A 111 20.55 8.09 4.07
CA ASP A 111 19.07 8.12 4.02
C ASP A 111 18.51 6.98 3.17
N VAL A 112 19.12 6.66 2.02
CA VAL A 112 18.70 5.51 1.21
C VAL A 112 18.80 4.21 2.01
N GLU A 113 19.90 3.97 2.72
CA GLU A 113 20.07 2.78 3.56
C GLU A 113 19.08 2.75 4.71
N ARG A 114 18.90 3.86 5.42
CA ARG A 114 17.92 3.98 6.50
C ARG A 114 16.51 3.67 6.02
N ILE A 115 16.06 4.30 4.92
CA ILE A 115 14.72 4.08 4.38
C ILE A 115 14.55 2.66 3.84
N LYS A 116 15.60 2.03 3.29
CA LYS A 116 15.56 0.60 2.93
C LYS A 116 15.30 -0.29 4.15
N SER A 117 16.00 -0.05 5.25
CA SER A 117 15.79 -0.79 6.50
C SER A 117 14.38 -0.57 7.06
N GLU A 118 13.92 0.68 7.16
CA GLU A 118 12.55 1.01 7.59
C GLU A 118 11.47 0.42 6.65
N THR A 119 11.77 0.31 5.35
CA THR A 119 10.87 -0.32 4.37
C THR A 119 10.77 -1.82 4.63
N LYS A 120 11.90 -2.47 4.91
CA LYS A 120 11.94 -3.90 5.24
C LYS A 120 11.16 -4.22 6.51
N GLU A 121 11.31 -3.40 7.55
CA GLU A 121 10.56 -3.56 8.80
C GLU A 121 9.06 -3.43 8.60
N GLU A 122 8.61 -2.41 7.86
CA GLU A 122 7.19 -2.23 7.56
C GLU A 122 6.63 -3.34 6.68
N LEU A 123 7.40 -3.80 5.69
CA LEU A 123 7.01 -4.93 4.84
C LEU A 123 6.81 -6.20 5.69
N ASN A 124 7.77 -6.51 6.57
CA ASN A 124 7.66 -7.65 7.48
C ASN A 124 6.43 -7.52 8.40
N PHE A 125 6.18 -6.33 8.94
CA PHE A 125 4.98 -6.06 9.73
C PHE A 125 3.70 -6.34 8.92
N LEU A 126 3.63 -5.90 7.67
CA LEU A 126 2.48 -6.16 6.80
C LEU A 126 2.30 -7.65 6.50
N ILE A 127 3.38 -8.37 6.18
CA ILE A 127 3.36 -9.81 5.90
C ILE A 127 2.78 -10.58 7.09
N ILE A 128 3.27 -10.33 8.31
CA ILE A 128 2.75 -10.97 9.54
C ILE A 128 1.26 -10.70 9.72
N ASN A 129 0.79 -9.50 9.39
CA ASN A 129 -0.64 -9.17 9.48
C ASN A 129 -1.47 -9.84 8.38
N PHE A 130 -0.92 -10.05 7.18
CA PHE A 130 -1.60 -10.82 6.13
C PHE A 130 -1.73 -12.28 6.50
N GLU A 131 -0.72 -12.88 7.13
CA GLU A 131 -0.79 -14.25 7.65
C GLU A 131 -1.90 -14.39 8.70
N LYS A 132 -2.05 -13.40 9.60
CA LYS A 132 -3.17 -13.37 10.56
C LYS A 132 -4.54 -13.28 9.88
N LEU A 133 -4.66 -12.49 8.81
CA LEU A 133 -5.90 -12.37 8.05
C LEU A 133 -6.24 -13.66 7.28
N ASN A 134 -5.23 -14.45 6.91
CA ASN A 134 -5.41 -15.74 6.23
C ASN A 134 -5.94 -16.85 7.14
N MET A 135 -6.08 -16.63 8.45
CA MET A 135 -6.63 -17.63 9.36
C MET A 135 -8.15 -17.88 9.16
N THR A 136 -8.82 -17.08 8.33
CA THR A 136 -10.23 -17.31 7.99
C THR A 136 -10.33 -18.15 6.72
N ASP A 137 -11.02 -19.30 6.76
CA ASP A 137 -11.10 -20.27 5.64
C ASP A 137 -11.60 -19.66 4.30
N HIS A 138 -12.31 -18.53 4.38
CA HIS A 138 -12.92 -17.85 3.24
C HIS A 138 -12.10 -16.67 2.69
N LEU A 139 -10.98 -16.30 3.32
CA LEU A 139 -10.10 -15.22 2.88
C LEU A 139 -8.67 -15.74 2.69
N GLU A 140 -8.12 -15.55 1.49
CA GLU A 140 -6.76 -15.96 1.15
C GLU A 140 -5.99 -14.80 0.51
N ILE A 141 -4.94 -14.35 1.18
CA ILE A 141 -3.99 -13.36 0.72
C ILE A 141 -2.74 -14.12 0.26
N LYS A 142 -2.45 -14.06 -1.03
CA LYS A 142 -1.28 -14.68 -1.66
C LYS A 142 -0.22 -13.63 -1.89
N ILE A 143 0.98 -13.91 -1.41
CA ILE A 143 2.15 -13.06 -1.62
C ILE A 143 3.01 -13.72 -2.68
N HIS A 144 3.33 -12.97 -3.73
CA HIS A 144 4.18 -13.41 -4.83
C HIS A 144 5.41 -12.51 -4.90
N GLU A 145 6.56 -13.10 -5.21
CA GLU A 145 7.84 -12.39 -5.35
C GLU A 145 8.01 -11.64 -6.67
#